data_AF-A0A2A6BDG8-F1
#
_entry.id   AF-A0A2A6BDG8-F1
#
_cell.length_a   1.000
_cell.length_b   1.000
_cell.length_c   1.000
_cell.angle_alpha   90.00
_cell.angle_beta   90.00
_cell.angle_gamma   90.00
#
_symmetry.space_group_name_H-M   'P 1'
#
loop_
_entity.id
_entity.type
_entity.pdbx_description
1 polymer ?
#
loop_
_entity_poly.entity_id
_entity_poly.type
_entity_poly.pdbx_seq_one_letter_code
_entity_poly.pdbx_strand_id
1 'polypeptide(L)'
;MAQSLDHKNLDKCWKDYLVGWRDQGLSLEEMSLRCKAMGHTCSPSSIKRLLDLPLEIVKAQYSPRPSTIPPELYDDVRKTIIDLYQEDDEITMIRLLLKIEENSNYRVDWCRARINEDCSFRRHVFTDESMVQLDPNSRKVWVLSTARERRIKSTFKFPQKVLIWGGISWKGVTNLVIMSESCRVDAPEYCRILRDGYIKWESEKYGGKSLLVQDNARCHTAKITQDFLAREEIK
;
A
#
# COMPACT_ATOMS: atom_id res chain seq x y z
N MET A 1 -27.74 22.33 -0.98
CA MET A 1 -27.53 22.46 0.47
C MET A 1 -26.41 21.51 0.86
N ALA A 2 -25.25 22.06 1.22
CA ALA A 2 -24.07 21.29 1.58
C ALA A 2 -24.28 20.55 2.92
N GLN A 3 -23.78 19.33 2.95
CA GLN A 3 -23.88 18.33 4.00
C GLN A 3 -23.26 18.80 5.33
N SER A 4 -23.80 18.35 6.46
CA SER A 4 -22.97 18.07 7.63
C SER A 4 -22.99 16.57 7.88
N LEU A 5 -22.02 15.90 7.27
CA LEU A 5 -21.61 14.55 7.62
C LEU A 5 -21.15 14.57 9.09
N ASP A 6 -21.90 13.87 9.92
CA ASP A 6 -21.55 13.58 11.31
C ASP A 6 -20.30 12.68 11.32
N HIS A 7 -19.13 13.34 11.37
CA HIS A 7 -17.86 12.67 11.50
C HIS A 7 -17.79 12.02 12.87
N LYS A 8 -18.06 10.71 12.91
CA LYS A 8 -17.79 9.81 14.03
C LYS A 8 -16.46 10.20 14.68
N ASN A 9 -16.56 10.78 15.88
CA ASN A 9 -15.46 11.16 16.76
C ASN A 9 -14.56 9.93 16.96
N LEU A 10 -13.42 9.89 16.27
CA LEU A 10 -12.28 9.11 16.71
C LEU A 10 -11.81 9.77 18.01
N ASP A 11 -12.15 9.19 19.16
CA ASP A 11 -11.93 9.71 20.52
C ASP A 11 -10.61 10.50 20.64
N LYS A 12 -10.71 11.82 20.46
CA LYS A 12 -9.65 12.75 20.80
C LYS A 12 -9.58 12.76 22.31
N CYS A 13 -8.39 12.56 22.86
CA CYS A 13 -8.21 12.67 24.29
C CYS A 13 -8.50 14.13 24.64
N TRP A 14 -9.20 14.40 25.75
CA TRP A 14 -9.54 15.78 26.16
C TRP A 14 -8.29 16.68 26.26
N LYS A 15 -7.11 16.08 26.49
CA LYS A 15 -5.81 16.76 26.52
C LYS A 15 -5.35 17.30 25.17
N ASP A 16 -5.78 16.70 24.06
CA ASP A 16 -5.43 17.16 22.70
C ASP A 16 -6.05 18.52 22.40
N TYR A 17 -7.20 18.84 23.03
CA TYR A 17 -7.86 20.13 22.90
C TYR A 17 -7.11 21.26 23.61
N LEU A 18 -6.30 20.97 24.64
CA LEU A 18 -5.57 21.99 25.39
C LEU A 18 -4.56 22.74 24.52
N VAL A 19 -3.85 22.04 23.65
CA VAL A 19 -2.89 22.66 22.72
C VAL A 19 -3.62 23.55 21.72
N GLY A 20 -4.72 23.05 21.14
CA GLY A 20 -5.55 23.82 20.21
C GLY A 20 -6.16 25.07 20.84
N TRP A 21 -6.59 24.99 22.10
CA TRP A 21 -7.11 26.15 22.85
C TRP A 21 -6.03 27.16 23.22
N ARG A 22 -4.79 26.71 23.46
CA ARG A 22 -3.66 27.62 23.73
C ARG A 22 -3.35 28.43 22.48
N ASP A 23 -3.32 27.77 21.33
CA ASP A 23 -3.02 28.41 20.05
C ASP A 23 -4.17 29.35 19.61
N GLN A 24 -5.39 29.11 20.10
CA GLN A 24 -6.54 30.03 19.98
C GLN A 24 -6.49 31.21 20.98
N GLY A 25 -5.51 31.26 21.88
CA GLY A 25 -5.32 32.34 22.84
C GLY A 25 -6.19 32.26 24.10
N LEU A 26 -6.78 31.09 24.41
CA LEU A 26 -7.58 30.94 25.62
C LEU A 26 -6.72 31.00 26.88
N SER A 27 -7.26 31.64 27.92
CA SER A 27 -6.67 31.64 29.25
C SER A 27 -6.79 30.27 29.91
N LEU A 28 -5.91 30.01 30.88
CA LEU A 28 -5.91 28.74 31.64
C LEU A 28 -7.20 28.52 32.43
N GLU A 29 -7.87 29.60 32.85
CA GLU A 29 -9.15 29.53 33.55
C GLU A 29 -10.28 29.10 32.62
N GLU A 30 -10.32 29.64 31.40
CA GLU A 30 -11.29 29.26 30.36
C GLU A 30 -11.10 27.80 29.92
N MET A 31 -9.85 27.36 29.77
CA MET A 31 -9.54 25.95 29.50
C MET A 31 -10.02 25.03 30.63
N SER A 32 -9.80 25.41 31.89
CA SER A 32 -10.25 24.64 33.06
C SER A 32 -11.77 24.50 33.09
N LEU A 33 -12.49 25.59 32.77
CA LEU A 33 -13.95 25.57 32.69
C LEU A 33 -14.44 24.64 31.57
N ARG A 34 -13.80 24.67 30.40
CA ARG A 34 -14.13 23.78 29.28
C ARG A 34 -13.84 22.31 29.59
N CYS A 35 -12.73 22.02 30.27
CA CYS A 35 -12.45 20.67 30.74
C CYS A 35 -13.50 20.16 31.73
N LYS A 36 -13.96 21.01 32.66
CA LYS A 36 -15.05 20.66 33.58
C LYS A 36 -16.34 20.36 32.82
N ALA A 37 -16.65 21.12 31.78
CA ALA A 37 -17.82 20.87 30.92
C ALA A 37 -17.73 19.52 30.17
N MET A 38 -16.52 19.04 29.87
CA MET A 38 -16.26 17.71 29.30
C MET A 38 -16.16 16.59 30.35
N GLY A 39 -16.47 16.87 31.62
CA GLY A 39 -16.40 15.89 32.72
C GLY A 39 -15.01 15.69 33.33
N HIS A 40 -14.05 16.57 33.04
CA HIS A 40 -12.67 16.47 33.54
C HIS A 40 -12.34 17.60 34.51
N THR A 41 -12.07 17.24 35.77
CA THR A 41 -11.64 18.20 36.80
C THR A 41 -10.14 18.44 36.72
N CYS A 42 -9.73 19.60 36.20
CA CYS A 42 -8.33 20.01 36.18
C CYS A 42 -8.18 21.48 36.55
N SER A 43 -7.19 21.79 37.39
CA SER A 43 -6.89 23.16 37.81
C SER A 43 -6.10 23.91 36.73
N PRO A 44 -6.16 25.25 36.68
CA PRO A 44 -5.34 26.07 35.78
C PRO A 44 -3.84 25.73 35.86
N SER A 45 -3.32 25.48 37.06
CA SER A 45 -1.93 25.07 37.30
C SER A 45 -1.61 23.69 36.71
N SER A 46 -2.58 22.77 36.76
CA SER A 46 -2.44 21.43 36.14
C SER A 46 -2.41 21.53 34.62
N ILE A 47 -3.23 22.42 34.04
CA ILE A 47 -3.25 22.69 32.60
C ILE A 47 -1.94 23.33 32.16
N LYS A 48 -1.45 24.32 32.90
CA LYS A 48 -0.14 24.94 32.65
C LYS A 48 0.97 23.89 32.64
N ARG A 49 1.01 23.01 33.66
CA ARG A 49 1.99 21.92 33.72
C ARG A 49 1.86 20.95 32.55
N LEU A 50 0.65 20.69 32.06
CA LEU A 50 0.42 19.84 30.89
C LEU A 50 0.88 20.49 29.58
N LEU A 51 0.76 21.82 29.45
CA LEU A 51 1.22 22.59 28.29
C LEU A 51 2.74 22.83 28.30
N ASP A 52 3.33 22.95 29.48
CA ASP A 52 4.77 23.16 29.69
C ASP A 52 5.58 21.85 29.62
N LEU A 53 4.92 20.68 29.64
CA LEU A 53 5.59 19.40 29.42
C LEU A 53 6.19 19.39 28.01
N PRO A 54 7.50 19.09 27.84
CA PRO A 54 8.10 18.98 26.52
C PRO A 54 7.34 17.90 25.75
N LEU A 55 6.64 18.34 24.71
CA LEU A 55 5.90 17.46 23.79
C LEU A 55 6.94 16.72 22.93
N GLU A 56 7.62 15.74 23.50
CA GLU A 56 8.41 14.81 22.71
C GLU A 56 7.43 13.97 21.87
N ILE A 57 7.52 14.13 20.55
CA ILE A 57 6.74 13.33 19.62
C ILE A 57 7.50 12.02 19.41
N VAL A 58 7.04 10.95 20.05
CA VAL A 58 7.70 9.65 20.00
C VAL A 58 6.97 8.72 19.02
N LYS A 59 7.73 7.89 18.31
CA LYS A 59 7.22 7.03 17.24
C LYS A 59 6.78 5.68 17.81
N ALA A 60 5.47 5.46 17.98
CA ALA A 60 4.92 4.23 18.54
C ALA A 60 4.76 3.10 17.49
N GLN A 61 4.90 1.85 17.93
CA GLN A 61 4.71 0.64 17.11
C GLN A 61 3.23 0.21 17.07
N TYR A 62 2.75 -0.25 15.92
CA TYR A 62 1.36 -0.73 15.73
C TYR A 62 1.12 -2.11 16.35
N SER A 63 -0.09 -2.37 16.84
CA SER A 63 -0.58 -3.73 17.15
C SER A 63 -2.08 -3.89 16.76
N PRO A 64 -2.57 -5.06 16.37
CA PRO A 64 -4.00 -5.25 16.11
C PRO A 64 -4.80 -5.29 17.44
N ARG A 65 -6.14 -5.13 17.42
CA ARG A 65 -7.01 -5.47 18.58
C ARG A 65 -7.40 -6.94 18.51
N PRO A 66 -7.51 -7.68 19.63
CA PRO A 66 -8.16 -8.99 19.66
C PRO A 66 -9.68 -8.88 19.40
N SER A 67 -10.27 -9.94 18.85
CA SER A 67 -11.71 -10.11 18.61
C SER A 67 -12.56 -9.84 19.86
N THR A 68 -13.72 -9.20 19.69
CA THR A 68 -14.70 -8.89 20.76
C THR A 68 -15.64 -10.05 21.09
N ILE A 69 -15.54 -11.19 20.39
CA ILE A 69 -16.43 -12.35 20.58
C ILE A 69 -15.83 -13.26 21.67
N PRO A 70 -16.62 -13.79 22.62
CA PRO A 70 -16.14 -14.73 23.63
C PRO A 70 -15.61 -16.02 22.99
N PRO A 71 -14.38 -16.47 23.32
CA PRO A 71 -13.75 -17.66 22.73
C PRO A 71 -14.62 -18.92 22.75
N GLU A 72 -15.30 -19.17 23.86
CA GLU A 72 -16.17 -20.32 24.07
C GLU A 72 -17.32 -20.48 23.05
N LEU A 73 -17.72 -19.42 22.35
CA LEU A 73 -18.81 -19.44 21.34
C LEU A 73 -18.34 -19.90 19.95
N TYR A 74 -17.04 -19.95 19.71
CA TYR A 74 -16.49 -20.36 18.42
C TYR A 74 -15.32 -21.32 18.54
N ASP A 75 -14.89 -21.73 19.73
CA ASP A 75 -13.73 -22.63 19.87
C ASP A 75 -13.92 -23.98 19.16
N ASP A 76 -15.13 -24.57 19.16
CA ASP A 76 -15.42 -25.81 18.44
C ASP A 76 -15.46 -25.61 16.91
N VAL A 77 -16.07 -24.51 16.46
CA VAL A 77 -16.12 -24.14 15.04
C VAL A 77 -14.74 -23.75 14.54
N ARG A 78 -13.96 -23.04 15.36
CA ARG A 78 -12.59 -22.62 15.09
C ARG A 78 -11.66 -23.81 15.06
N LYS A 79 -11.79 -24.76 15.99
CA LYS A 79 -11.04 -26.01 15.98
C LYS A 79 -11.36 -26.83 14.73
N THR A 80 -12.65 -27.01 14.41
CA THR A 80 -13.08 -27.73 13.20
C THR A 80 -12.59 -27.03 11.92
N ILE A 81 -12.65 -25.70 11.84
CA ILE A 81 -12.11 -24.92 10.71
C ILE A 81 -10.59 -25.04 10.66
N ILE A 82 -9.89 -24.98 11.81
CA ILE A 82 -8.43 -25.13 11.87
C ILE A 82 -8.01 -26.55 11.47
N ASP A 83 -8.71 -27.58 11.92
CA ASP A 83 -8.42 -28.99 11.61
C ASP A 83 -8.66 -29.25 10.12
N LEU A 84 -9.78 -28.76 9.55
CA LEU A 84 -10.04 -28.79 8.10
C LEU A 84 -8.99 -27.99 7.31
N TYR A 85 -8.57 -26.83 7.82
CA TYR A 85 -7.49 -26.04 7.22
C TYR A 85 -6.14 -26.74 7.34
N GLN A 86 -5.84 -27.50 8.38
CA GLN A 86 -4.57 -28.18 8.57
C GLN A 86 -4.42 -29.40 7.65
N GLU A 87 -5.49 -30.16 7.43
CA GLU A 87 -5.50 -31.25 6.44
C GLU A 87 -5.38 -30.72 5.00
N ASP A 88 -6.06 -29.61 4.68
CA ASP A 88 -5.86 -28.90 3.41
C ASP A 88 -4.48 -28.24 3.33
N ASP A 89 -3.91 -27.75 4.45
CA ASP A 89 -2.60 -27.10 4.52
C ASP A 89 -1.48 -28.10 4.29
N GLU A 90 -1.47 -29.33 4.80
CA GLU A 90 -0.36 -30.25 4.49
C GLU A 90 -0.29 -30.61 3.00
N ILE A 91 -1.41 -30.94 2.37
CA ILE A 91 -1.46 -31.26 0.93
C ILE A 91 -1.20 -30.00 0.09
N THR A 92 -1.78 -28.87 0.48
CA THR A 92 -1.57 -27.58 -0.21
C THR A 92 -0.15 -27.09 0.00
N MET A 93 0.46 -27.27 1.17
CA MET A 93 1.84 -26.91 1.49
C MET A 93 2.81 -27.80 0.75
N ILE A 94 2.58 -29.11 0.66
CA ILE A 94 3.40 -29.98 -0.20
C ILE A 94 3.30 -29.52 -1.66
N ARG A 95 2.09 -29.24 -2.17
CA ARG A 95 1.91 -28.71 -3.53
C ARG A 95 2.54 -27.33 -3.72
N LEU A 96 2.46 -26.45 -2.71
CA LEU A 96 3.07 -25.13 -2.72
C LEU A 96 4.59 -25.24 -2.65
N LEU A 97 5.14 -26.13 -1.83
CA LEU A 97 6.57 -26.42 -1.73
C LEU A 97 7.10 -26.98 -3.04
N LEU A 98 6.41 -27.96 -3.64
CA LEU A 98 6.73 -28.47 -4.97
C LEU A 98 6.65 -27.36 -6.03
N LYS A 99 5.63 -26.51 -5.98
CA LYS A 99 5.49 -25.39 -6.91
C LYS A 99 6.52 -24.28 -6.68
N ILE A 100 6.94 -24.06 -5.43
CA ILE A 100 8.03 -23.16 -5.05
C ILE A 100 9.35 -23.73 -5.59
N GLU A 101 9.57 -25.03 -5.45
CA GLU A 101 10.75 -25.74 -5.95
C GLU A 101 10.81 -25.75 -7.48
N GLU A 102 9.70 -26.07 -8.16
CA GLU A 102 9.56 -25.96 -9.62
C GLU A 102 9.82 -24.53 -10.10
N ASN A 103 9.16 -23.53 -9.50
CA ASN A 103 9.38 -22.12 -9.85
C ASN A 103 10.83 -21.69 -9.56
N SER A 104 11.44 -22.21 -8.48
CA SER A 104 12.85 -21.97 -8.16
C SER A 104 13.74 -22.52 -9.27
N ASN A 105 13.49 -23.75 -9.73
CA ASN A 105 14.24 -24.36 -10.84
C ASN A 105 14.08 -23.58 -12.14
N TYR A 106 12.86 -23.17 -12.51
CA TYR A 106 12.64 -22.31 -13.69
C TYR A 106 13.43 -20.99 -13.61
N ARG A 107 13.45 -20.35 -12.44
CA ARG A 107 14.23 -19.12 -12.24
C ARG A 107 15.72 -19.37 -12.35
N VAL A 108 16.22 -20.44 -11.74
CA VAL A 108 17.64 -20.81 -11.78
C VAL A 108 18.06 -21.15 -13.20
N ASP A 109 17.27 -21.92 -13.94
CA ASP A 109 17.57 -22.32 -15.30
C ASP A 109 17.50 -21.13 -16.26
N TRP A 110 16.54 -20.23 -16.08
CA TRP A 110 16.51 -18.96 -16.81
C TRP A 110 17.76 -18.12 -16.57
N CYS A 111 18.19 -17.98 -15.30
CA CYS A 111 19.42 -17.27 -14.95
C CYS A 111 20.65 -17.94 -15.57
N ARG A 112 20.77 -19.26 -15.48
CA ARG A 112 21.87 -20.03 -16.10
C ARG A 112 21.90 -19.85 -17.61
N ALA A 113 20.75 -19.92 -18.28
CA ALA A 113 20.65 -19.67 -19.72
C ALA A 113 21.15 -18.27 -20.07
N ARG A 114 20.72 -17.23 -19.34
CA ARG A 114 21.15 -15.85 -19.59
C ARG A 114 22.63 -15.60 -19.34
N ILE A 115 23.21 -16.29 -18.36
CA ILE A 115 24.67 -16.27 -18.12
C ILE A 115 25.41 -16.96 -19.28
N ASN A 116 24.94 -18.14 -19.71
CA ASN A 116 25.55 -18.89 -20.80
C ASN A 116 25.44 -18.18 -22.16
N GLU A 117 24.38 -17.40 -22.36
CA GLU A 117 24.16 -16.57 -23.55
C GLU A 117 25.00 -15.27 -23.57
N ASP A 118 25.78 -14.99 -22.51
CA ASP A 118 26.45 -13.70 -22.29
C ASP A 118 25.48 -12.51 -22.47
N CYS A 119 24.28 -12.64 -21.89
CA CYS A 119 23.20 -11.69 -22.06
C CYS A 119 23.55 -10.34 -21.41
N SER A 120 24.01 -9.39 -22.22
CA SER A 120 24.39 -8.04 -21.78
C SER A 120 23.24 -7.13 -21.32
N PHE A 121 21.98 -7.57 -21.46
CA PHE A 121 20.76 -6.79 -21.20
C PHE A 121 20.66 -5.42 -21.92
N ARG A 122 21.58 -5.08 -22.82
CA ARG A 122 21.65 -3.76 -23.47
C ARG A 122 20.43 -3.43 -24.33
N ARG A 123 19.76 -4.46 -24.85
CA ARG A 123 18.56 -4.35 -25.68
C ARG A 123 17.27 -4.59 -24.89
N HIS A 124 17.36 -4.97 -23.62
CA HIS A 124 16.20 -5.30 -22.80
C HIS A 124 15.60 -4.03 -22.21
N VAL A 125 14.28 -3.93 -22.28
CA VAL A 125 13.49 -2.85 -21.68
C VAL A 125 12.59 -3.50 -20.64
N PHE A 126 12.94 -3.32 -19.36
CA PHE A 126 12.20 -3.85 -18.24
C PHE A 126 11.02 -2.93 -17.93
N THR A 127 9.81 -3.46 -17.96
CA THR A 127 8.57 -2.71 -17.76
C THR A 127 7.78 -3.31 -16.61
N ASP A 128 7.13 -2.46 -15.83
CA ASP A 128 6.28 -2.88 -14.70
C ASP A 128 5.21 -1.83 -14.42
N GLU A 129 4.15 -2.26 -13.71
CA GLU A 129 3.10 -1.39 -13.19
C GLU A 129 3.29 -1.15 -11.68
N SER A 130 3.30 0.12 -11.29
CA SER A 130 3.40 0.50 -9.88
C SER A 130 2.24 1.37 -9.44
N MET A 131 1.71 1.08 -8.26
CA MET A 131 0.62 1.83 -7.65
C MET A 131 1.17 2.91 -6.72
N VAL A 132 0.87 4.17 -7.03
CA VAL A 132 1.20 5.33 -6.19
C VAL A 132 -0.06 5.78 -5.47
N GLN A 133 0.00 5.84 -4.15
CA GLN A 133 -1.12 6.27 -3.29
C GLN A 133 -0.79 7.59 -2.60
N LEU A 134 -1.79 8.46 -2.47
CA LEU A 134 -1.64 9.74 -1.76
C LEU A 134 -1.59 9.56 -0.24
N ASP A 135 -2.31 8.57 0.27
CA ASP A 135 -2.41 8.35 1.71
C ASP A 135 -1.11 7.78 2.30
N PRO A 136 -0.65 8.27 3.47
CA PRO A 136 0.56 7.74 4.10
C PRO A 136 0.39 6.26 4.42
N ASN A 137 1.20 5.39 3.82
CA ASN A 137 1.24 3.96 4.17
C ASN A 137 2.17 3.67 5.38
N SER A 138 2.41 4.67 6.23
CA SER A 138 3.22 4.46 7.43
C SER A 138 2.49 3.52 8.40
N ARG A 139 3.17 2.46 8.84
CA ARG A 139 2.74 1.61 9.97
C ARG A 139 2.87 2.32 11.33
N LYS A 140 3.46 3.51 11.34
CA LYS A 140 3.82 4.25 12.54
C LYS A 140 3.01 5.54 12.58
N VAL A 141 2.46 5.84 13.75
CA VAL A 141 1.69 7.06 14.02
C VAL A 141 2.49 7.93 14.97
N TRP A 142 2.43 9.23 14.76
CA TRP A 142 3.00 10.20 15.69
C TRP A 142 2.06 10.35 16.89
N VAL A 143 2.58 10.17 18.09
CA VAL A 143 1.85 10.35 19.34
C VAL A 143 2.64 11.29 20.24
N LEU A 144 1.92 12.08 21.04
CA LEU A 144 2.55 12.84 22.13
C LEU A 144 3.11 11.86 23.16
N SER A 145 4.29 12.13 23.71
CA SER A 145 4.92 11.31 24.76
C SER A 145 4.01 11.07 25.98
N THR A 146 3.07 11.97 26.23
CA THR A 146 2.10 11.90 27.33
C THR A 146 0.86 11.04 27.01
N ALA A 147 0.72 10.54 25.78
CA ALA A 147 -0.41 9.73 25.38
C ALA A 147 -0.33 8.33 26.00
N ARG A 148 -1.22 8.04 26.96
CA ARG A 148 -1.34 6.71 27.59
C ARG A 148 -2.21 5.75 26.78
N GLU A 149 -3.00 6.29 25.85
CA GLU A 149 -3.95 5.53 25.04
C GLU A 149 -3.37 5.19 23.68
N ARG A 150 -3.67 3.97 23.25
CA ARG A 150 -3.21 3.40 21.99
C ARG A 150 -3.96 4.02 20.82
N ARG A 151 -3.25 4.80 19.99
CA ARG A 151 -3.86 5.39 18.78
C ARG A 151 -4.02 4.35 17.69
N ILE A 152 -5.26 4.21 17.20
CA ILE A 152 -5.58 3.42 16.03
C ILE A 152 -5.45 4.34 14.82
N LYS A 153 -4.62 3.95 13.86
CA LYS A 153 -4.55 4.65 12.59
C LYS A 153 -5.86 4.43 11.84
N SER A 154 -6.53 5.52 11.44
CA SER A 154 -7.60 5.43 10.46
C SER A 154 -7.03 4.89 9.15
N THR A 155 -7.50 3.71 8.72
CA THR A 155 -7.20 3.16 7.41
C THR A 155 -8.35 3.48 6.48
N PHE A 156 -8.08 4.22 5.41
CA PHE A 156 -9.06 4.40 4.34
C PHE A 156 -9.23 3.06 3.61
N LYS A 157 -10.46 2.54 3.57
CA LYS A 157 -10.78 1.31 2.83
C LYS A 157 -10.50 1.46 1.33
N PHE A 158 -10.60 2.69 0.81
CA PHE A 158 -10.40 3.03 -0.60
C PHE A 158 -9.48 4.27 -0.70
N PRO A 159 -8.15 4.10 -0.55
CA PRO A 159 -7.21 5.22 -0.66
C PRO A 159 -7.19 5.75 -2.09
N GLN A 160 -7.01 7.06 -2.24
CA GLN A 160 -6.81 7.65 -3.56
C GLN A 160 -5.45 7.21 -4.10
N LYS A 161 -5.48 6.52 -5.23
CA LYS A 161 -4.30 5.90 -5.84
C LYS A 161 -4.38 5.97 -7.35
N VAL A 162 -3.21 5.98 -7.98
CA VAL A 162 -3.03 5.92 -9.42
C VAL A 162 -2.13 4.74 -9.75
N LEU A 163 -2.42 4.06 -10.84
CA LEU A 163 -1.54 3.03 -11.39
C LEU A 163 -0.71 3.70 -12.48
N ILE A 164 0.59 3.45 -12.45
CA ILE A 164 1.55 4.02 -13.39
C ILE A 164 2.27 2.85 -14.05
N TRP A 165 2.32 2.86 -15.38
CA TRP A 165 3.18 1.99 -16.15
C TRP A 165 4.45 2.74 -16.54
N GLY A 166 5.57 2.05 -16.49
CA GLY A 166 6.84 2.61 -16.94
C GLY A 166 7.88 1.51 -17.19
N GLY A 167 8.95 1.89 -17.86
CA GLY A 167 10.04 0.99 -18.18
C GLY A 167 11.42 1.64 -18.08
N ILE A 168 12.42 0.79 -17.91
CA ILE A 168 13.83 1.16 -17.81
C ILE A 168 14.67 0.26 -18.72
N SER A 169 15.65 0.87 -19.37
CA SER A 169 16.59 0.19 -20.26
C SER A 169 17.98 0.79 -20.12
N TRP A 170 18.95 0.17 -20.78
CA TRP A 170 20.30 0.73 -20.92
C TRP A 170 20.32 2.14 -21.56
N LYS A 171 19.39 2.45 -22.47
CA LYS A 171 19.30 3.74 -23.16
C LYS A 171 18.45 4.79 -22.44
N GLY A 172 17.92 4.45 -21.26
CA GLY A 172 17.12 5.35 -20.43
C GLY A 172 15.73 4.80 -20.12
N VAL A 173 14.88 5.69 -19.60
CA VAL A 173 13.52 5.38 -19.16
C VAL A 173 12.49 5.62 -20.27
N THR A 174 11.42 4.83 -20.28
CA THR A 174 10.27 5.03 -21.18
C THR A 174 9.40 6.20 -20.71
N ASN A 175 8.42 6.59 -21.52
CA ASN A 175 7.39 7.51 -21.08
C ASN A 175 6.50 6.84 -20.02
N LEU A 176 6.22 7.55 -18.93
CA LEU A 176 5.28 7.08 -17.91
C LEU A 176 3.85 7.22 -18.42
N VAL A 177 3.09 6.13 -18.34
CA VAL A 177 1.66 6.12 -18.67
C VAL A 177 0.86 6.06 -17.39
N ILE A 178 0.13 7.14 -17.10
CA ILE A 178 -0.74 7.22 -15.92
C ILE A 178 -2.12 6.70 -16.32
N MET A 179 -2.61 5.69 -15.60
CA MET A 179 -3.94 5.12 -15.81
C MET A 179 -4.95 5.82 -14.91
N SER A 180 -5.94 6.49 -15.50
CA SER A 180 -6.99 7.18 -14.77
C SER A 180 -8.28 6.35 -14.67
N GLU A 181 -9.01 6.55 -13.58
CA GLU A 181 -10.39 6.09 -13.31
C GLU A 181 -10.61 4.63 -12.89
N SER A 182 -9.80 3.66 -13.34
CA SER A 182 -9.90 2.28 -12.81
C SER A 182 -8.53 1.65 -12.59
N CYS A 183 -8.27 1.16 -11.38
CA CYS A 183 -6.99 0.53 -11.01
C CYS A 183 -6.79 -0.87 -11.62
N ARG A 184 -7.47 -1.20 -12.71
CA ARG A 184 -7.45 -2.53 -13.30
C ARG A 184 -7.09 -2.42 -14.78
N VAL A 185 -5.92 -2.93 -15.13
CA VAL A 185 -5.47 -3.08 -16.51
C VAL A 185 -6.09 -4.35 -17.07
N ASP A 186 -6.87 -4.20 -18.14
CA ASP A 186 -7.30 -5.31 -18.98
C ASP A 186 -6.39 -5.40 -20.22
N ALA A 187 -6.59 -6.44 -21.04
CA ALA A 187 -5.74 -6.64 -22.22
C ALA A 187 -5.84 -5.49 -23.25
N PRO A 188 -7.03 -4.96 -23.60
CA PRO A 188 -7.14 -3.77 -24.46
C PRO A 188 -6.42 -2.53 -23.92
N GLU A 189 -6.57 -2.25 -22.62
CA GLU A 189 -5.92 -1.12 -21.97
C GLU A 189 -4.39 -1.30 -21.98
N TYR A 190 -3.90 -2.52 -21.79
CA TYR A 190 -2.48 -2.82 -21.91
C TYR A 190 -1.93 -2.55 -23.32
N CYS A 191 -2.67 -2.93 -24.37
CA CYS A 191 -2.27 -2.60 -25.75
C CYS A 191 -2.23 -1.08 -25.99
N ARG A 192 -3.14 -0.32 -25.36
CA ARG A 192 -3.12 1.15 -25.38
C ARG A 192 -1.87 1.69 -24.68
N ILE A 193 -1.53 1.17 -23.52
CA ILE A 193 -0.33 1.53 -22.76
C ILE A 193 0.94 1.31 -23.59
N LEU A 194 1.08 0.15 -24.25
CA LEU A 194 2.22 -0.13 -25.11
C LEU A 194 2.28 0.84 -26.30
N ARG A 195 1.15 1.14 -26.93
CA ARG A 195 1.09 2.11 -28.02
C ARG A 195 1.55 3.51 -27.59
N ASP A 196 1.04 3.98 -26.46
CA ASP A 196 1.25 5.36 -26.00
C ASP A 196 2.63 5.55 -25.34
N GLY A 197 3.08 4.55 -24.56
CA GLY A 197 4.28 4.63 -23.73
C GLY A 197 5.52 3.93 -24.29
N TYR A 198 5.35 2.89 -25.11
CA TYR A 198 6.45 2.01 -25.55
C TYR A 198 6.83 2.19 -27.01
N ILE A 199 5.91 2.01 -27.96
CA ILE A 199 6.23 1.84 -29.39
C ILE A 199 7.02 3.02 -29.96
N LYS A 200 6.55 4.25 -29.72
CA LYS A 200 7.23 5.46 -30.21
C LYS A 200 8.64 5.58 -29.61
N TRP A 201 8.76 5.38 -28.31
CA TRP A 201 10.02 5.48 -27.59
C TRP A 201 11.01 4.39 -28.03
N GLU A 202 10.52 3.18 -28.26
CA GLU A 202 11.30 2.03 -28.72
C GLU A 202 11.92 2.31 -30.08
N SER A 203 11.10 2.78 -31.02
CA SER A 203 11.53 3.10 -32.37
C SER A 203 12.60 4.19 -32.37
N GLU A 204 12.41 5.24 -31.55
CA GLU A 204 13.38 6.34 -31.42
C GLU A 204 14.71 5.92 -30.78
N LYS A 205 14.68 5.05 -29.76
CA LYS A 205 15.89 4.68 -28.99
C LYS A 205 16.61 3.45 -29.53
N TYR A 206 15.86 2.45 -29.96
CA TYR A 206 16.36 1.12 -30.32
C TYR A 206 16.10 0.75 -31.78
N GLY A 207 15.20 1.44 -32.48
CA GLY A 207 14.91 1.22 -33.89
C GLY A 207 14.33 -0.16 -34.18
N GLY A 208 13.38 -0.63 -33.37
CA GLY A 208 12.71 -1.93 -33.55
C GLY A 208 13.55 -3.14 -33.12
N LYS A 209 14.61 -2.94 -32.33
CA LYS A 209 15.56 -4.01 -31.95
C LYS A 209 15.63 -4.26 -30.45
N SER A 210 14.75 -3.62 -29.68
CA SER A 210 14.63 -3.89 -28.25
C SER A 210 13.96 -5.25 -27.99
N LEU A 211 14.06 -5.69 -26.74
CA LEU A 211 13.33 -6.83 -26.19
C LEU A 211 12.50 -6.31 -25.01
N LEU A 212 11.19 -6.41 -25.11
CA LEU A 212 10.27 -6.04 -24.05
C LEU A 212 10.32 -7.11 -22.95
N VAL A 213 10.59 -6.69 -21.72
CA VAL A 213 10.60 -7.58 -20.56
C VAL A 213 9.49 -7.17 -19.61
N GLN A 214 8.47 -8.02 -19.51
CA GLN A 214 7.27 -7.84 -18.69
C GLN A 214 7.02 -9.09 -17.84
N ASP A 215 6.14 -8.99 -16.85
CA ASP A 215 5.71 -10.15 -16.05
C ASP A 215 4.67 -11.02 -16.80
N ASN A 216 4.26 -12.14 -16.18
CA ASN A 216 3.25 -13.04 -16.74
C ASN A 216 1.82 -12.70 -16.26
N ALA A 217 1.49 -11.42 -16.07
CA ALA A 217 0.13 -11.01 -15.73
C ALA A 217 -0.87 -11.45 -16.81
N ARG A 218 -2.13 -11.68 -16.41
CA ARG A 218 -3.18 -12.17 -17.31
C ARG A 218 -3.42 -11.24 -18.50
N CYS A 219 -3.25 -9.92 -18.33
CA CYS A 219 -3.34 -8.95 -19.41
C CYS A 219 -2.19 -9.10 -20.41
N HIS A 220 -0.99 -9.51 -19.98
CA HIS A 220 0.17 -9.69 -20.85
C HIS A 220 0.07 -10.98 -21.67
N THR A 221 -0.46 -12.05 -21.07
CA THR A 221 -0.62 -13.36 -21.72
C THR A 221 -1.94 -13.52 -22.49
N ALA A 222 -2.82 -12.51 -22.45
CA ALA A 222 -4.09 -12.57 -23.16
C ALA A 222 -3.89 -12.62 -24.68
N LYS A 223 -4.75 -13.34 -25.39
CA LYS A 223 -4.66 -13.50 -26.85
C LYS A 223 -4.61 -12.15 -27.58
N ILE A 224 -5.44 -11.19 -27.18
CA ILE A 224 -5.48 -9.84 -27.75
C ILE A 224 -4.11 -9.17 -27.67
N THR A 225 -3.43 -9.30 -26.53
CA THR A 225 -2.10 -8.73 -26.30
C THR A 225 -1.04 -9.44 -27.12
N GLN A 226 -1.07 -10.77 -27.16
CA GLN A 226 -0.13 -11.56 -27.97
C GLN A 226 -0.27 -11.26 -29.47
N ASP A 227 -1.51 -11.16 -29.96
CA ASP A 227 -1.81 -10.77 -31.34
C ASP A 227 -1.36 -9.33 -31.65
N PHE A 228 -1.39 -8.44 -30.65
CA PHE A 228 -0.89 -7.08 -30.77
C PHE A 228 0.64 -7.04 -30.82
N LEU A 229 1.33 -7.72 -29.89
CA LEU A 229 2.80 -7.81 -29.87
C LEU A 229 3.34 -8.38 -31.18
N ALA A 230 2.72 -9.44 -31.70
CA ALA A 230 3.10 -10.05 -32.97
C ALA A 230 2.93 -9.10 -34.16
N ARG A 231 1.88 -8.29 -34.17
CA ARG A 231 1.59 -7.33 -35.24
C ARG A 231 2.55 -6.14 -35.26
N GLU A 232 2.91 -5.65 -34.08
CA GLU A 232 3.83 -4.52 -33.91
C GLU A 232 5.30 -4.99 -33.90
N GLU A 233 5.56 -6.27 -34.19
CA GLU A 233 6.88 -6.92 -34.20
C GLU A 233 7.67 -6.74 -32.88
N ILE A 234 6.96 -6.63 -31.77
CA ILE A 234 7.53 -6.50 -30.43
C ILE A 234 7.96 -7.88 -29.95
N LYS A 235 9.24 -8.01 -29.58
CA LYS A 235 9.87 -9.24 -29.10
C LYS A 235 10.07 -9.26 -27.60
#